data_AF-A0A7R9K9C2-F1
#
_entry.id   AF-A0A7R9K9C2-F1
#
_cell.length_a   1.000
_cell.length_b   1.000
_cell.length_c   1.000
_cell.angle_alpha   90.00
_cell.angle_beta   90.00
_cell.angle_gamma   90.00
#
_symmetry.space_group_name_H-M   'P 1'
#
loop_
_entity.id
_entity.type
_entity.pdbx_description
1 polymer ?
#
loop_
_entity_poly.entity_id
_entity_poly.type
_entity_poly.pdbx_seq_one_letter_code
_entity_poly.pdbx_strand_id
1 'polypeptide(L)' 'MDIFNSNGRKLVEKLQKEVNGSEFDLYPYVTLCALDIICETSMGIKINAQDGGSTDFVEATR' A
#
# COMPACT_ATOMS: atom_id res chain seq x y z
N MET A 1 7.14 -14.40 3.56
CA MET A 1 5.83 -14.69 2.94
C MET A 1 4.70 -13.95 3.65
N ASP A 2 4.65 -13.93 4.98
CA ASP A 2 3.52 -13.35 5.73
C ASP A 2 3.32 -11.85 5.51
N ILE A 3 4.40 -11.06 5.40
CA ILE A 3 4.32 -9.62 5.12
C ILE A 3 3.66 -9.35 3.75
N PHE A 4 4.09 -10.08 2.72
CA PHE A 4 3.50 -9.98 1.37
C PHE A 4 2.02 -10.38 1.38
N ASN A 5 1.66 -11.48 2.04
CA ASN A 5 0.28 -11.93 2.12
C ASN A 5 -0.61 -10.98 2.94
N SER A 6 -0.08 -10.37 4.00
CA SER A 6 -0.80 -9.37 4.80
C SER A 6 -1.07 -8.11 3.99
N ASN A 7 -0.04 -7.55 3.35
CA ASN A 7 -0.16 -6.35 2.54
C ASN A 7 -0.99 -6.59 1.26
N GLY A 8 -0.88 -7.77 0.65
CA GLY A 8 -1.71 -8.18 -0.48
C GLY A 8 -3.20 -8.29 -0.12
N ARG A 9 -3.54 -8.84 1.05
CA ARG A 9 -4.93 -8.87 1.53
C ARG A 9 -5.49 -7.46 1.72
N LYS A 10 -4.71 -6.56 2.31
CA LYS A 10 -5.08 -5.16 2.48
C LYS A 10 -5.31 -4.44 1.16
N LEU A 11 -4.46 -4.69 0.16
CA LEU A 11 -4.65 -4.17 -1.19
C LEU A 11 -5.99 -4.65 -1.78
N VAL A 12 -6.32 -5.93 -1.63
CA VAL A 12 -7.60 -6.49 -2.08
C VAL A 12 -8.78 -5.81 -1.38
N GLU A 13 -8.71 -5.58 -0.06
CA GLU A 13 -9.76 -4.86 0.69
C GLU A 13 -9.96 -3.42 0.21
N LYS A 14 -8.89 -2.75 -0.25
CA LYS A 14 -8.98 -1.40 -0.83
C LYS A 14 -9.62 -1.43 -2.21
N LEU A 15 -9.19 -2.35 -3.07
CA LEU A 15 -9.73 -2.53 -4.43
C LEU A 15 -11.19 -2.97 -4.43
N GLN A 16 -11.66 -3.67 -3.38
CA GLN A 16 -13.06 -4.02 -3.22
C GLN A 16 -14.00 -2.79 -3.23
N LYS A 17 -13.52 -1.60 -2.87
CA LYS A 17 -14.31 -0.36 -2.89
C LYS A 17 -14.57 0.17 -4.30
N GLU A 18 -13.72 -0.21 -5.26
CA GLU A 18 -13.82 0.22 -6.65
C GLU A 18 -14.62 -0.77 -7.52
N VAL A 19 -15.01 -1.92 -6.95
CA VAL A 19 -15.80 -2.94 -7.65
C VAL A 19 -17.16 -2.36 -8.04
N ASN A 20 -17.56 -2.58 -9.30
CA ASN A 20 -18.75 -1.97 -9.92
C ASN A 20 -18.72 -0.43 -10.03
N GLY A 21 -17.57 0.19 -9.73
CA GLY A 21 -17.32 1.60 -10.02
C GLY A 21 -16.95 1.84 -11.48
N SER A 22 -16.60 3.10 -11.77
CA SER A 22 -16.02 3.48 -13.07
C SER A 22 -14.55 3.04 -13.16
N GLU A 23 -13.95 3.18 -14.34
CA GLU A 23 -12.51 3.03 -14.52
C GLU A 23 -11.75 3.94 -13.53
N PHE A 24 -10.69 3.39 -12.92
CA PHE A 24 -9.87 4.08 -11.93
C PHE A 24 -8.40 3.77 -12.16
N ASP A 25 -7.53 4.62 -11.63
CA ASP A 25 -6.09 4.41 -11.67
C ASP A 25 -5.64 3.43 -10.57
N LEU A 26 -5.09 2.30 -10.98
CA LEU A 26 -4.55 1.27 -10.08
C LEU A 26 -3.18 1.66 -9.51
N TYR A 27 -2.45 2.57 -10.15
CA TYR A 27 -1.06 2.88 -9.82
C TYR A 27 -0.88 3.30 -8.35
N PRO A 28 -1.67 4.22 -7.78
CA PRO A 28 -1.53 4.63 -6.37
C PRO A 28 -1.70 3.46 -5.39
N TYR A 29 -2.64 2.56 -5.66
CA TYR A 29 -2.89 1.39 -4.81
C TYR A 29 -1.68 0.46 -4.73
N VAL A 30 -1.08 0.17 -5.88
CA VAL A 30 0.09 -0.72 -5.97
C VAL A 30 1.34 -0.05 -5.40
N THR A 31 1.54 1.25 -5.64
CA THR A 31 2.67 2.01 -5.06
C THR A 31 2.64 1.99 -3.54
N LEU A 32 1.48 2.24 -2.92
CA LEU A 32 1.35 2.23 -1.46
C LEU A 32 1.55 0.82 -0.88
N CYS A 33 1.05 -0.22 -1.54
CA CYS A 33 1.28 -1.62 -1.15
C CYS A 33 2.76 -2.01 -1.24
N ALA A 34 3.44 -1.62 -2.32
CA ALA A 34 4.86 -1.87 -2.48
C ALA A 34 5.68 -1.15 -1.40
N LEU A 35 5.32 0.10 -1.07
CA LEU A 35 5.99 0.87 -0.02
C LEU A 35 5.85 0.20 1.35
N ASP A 36 4.64 -0.23 1.72
CA ASP A 36 4.41 -0.98 2.96
C ASP A 36 5.27 -2.26 3.02
N ILE A 37 5.32 -3.03 1.92
CA ILE A 37 6.14 -4.24 1.83
C ILE A 37 7.63 -3.91 1.99
N ILE A 38 8.13 -2.88 1.30
CA ILE A 38 9.54 -2.50 1.37
C ILE A 38 9.89 -2.07 2.79
N CYS A 39 9.11 -1.20 3.41
CA CYS A 39 9.36 -0.72 4.77
C CYS A 39 9.24 -1.84 5.81
N GLU A 40 8.24 -2.72 5.70
CA GLU A 40 8.10 -3.84 6.63
C GLU A 40 9.20 -4.89 6.48
N THR A 41 9.58 -5.23 5.25
CA THR A 41 10.60 -6.26 5.00
C THR A 41 12.02 -5.78 5.26
N SER A 42 12.34 -4.53 4.94
CA SER A 42 13.70 -3.98 5.08
C SER A 42 13.95 -3.27 6.41
N MET A 43 12.95 -2.55 6.94
CA MET A 43 13.10 -1.70 8.12
C MET A 43 12.42 -2.29 9.36
N GLY A 44 11.61 -3.34 9.21
CA GLY A 44 10.88 -3.97 10.31
C GLY A 44 9.79 -3.08 10.92
N ILE A 45 9.44 -1.97 10.25
CA ILE A 45 8.42 -1.01 10.71
C ILE A 45 7.18 -1.06 9.82
N LYS A 46 6.01 -0.91 10.44
CA LYS A 46 4.73 -0.76 9.74
C LYS A 46 4.40 0.71 9.60
N ILE A 47 4.54 1.24 8.39
CA ILE A 47 4.18 2.65 8.10
C ILE A 47 2.69 2.79 7.76
N ASN A 48 2.03 1.71 7.35
CA ASN A 48 0.62 1.67 6.98
C ASN A 48 0.25 2.69 5.87
N ALA A 49 1.10 2.79 4.85
CA ALA A 49 0.94 3.70 3.73
C ALA A 49 -0.39 3.48 2.99
N GLN A 50 -0.85 2.23 2.86
CA GLN A 50 -2.17 1.93 2.27
C GLN A 50 -3.38 2.55 3.03
N ASP A 51 -3.20 2.99 4.28
CA ASP A 51 -4.23 3.68 5.09
C ASP A 51 -4.04 5.19 5.19
N GLY A 52 -3.09 5.76 4.44
CA GLY A 52 -2.72 7.17 4.59
C GLY A 52 -1.77 7.42 5.77
N GLY A 53 -1.12 6.37 6.29
CA GLY A 53 -0.03 6.48 7.26
C GLY A 53 1.19 7.19 6.66
N SER A 54 1.85 8.01 7.48
CA SER A 54 2.86 9.04 7.16
C SER A 54 3.51 8.91 5.78
N THR A 55 3.17 9.87 4.92
CA THR A 55 3.85 10.19 3.66
C THR A 55 5.25 10.78 3.86
N ASP A 56 5.76 10.85 5.09
CA ASP A 56 7.10 11.41 5.38
C ASP A 56 8.20 10.73 4.55
N PHE A 57 8.01 9.46 4.15
CA PHE A 57 8.90 8.75 3.21
C PHE A 57 8.65 9.08 1.73
N VAL A 58 7.41 9.39 1.35
CA VAL A 58 7.03 9.74 -0.04
C VAL A 58 7.48 11.18 -0.36
N GLU A 59 7.45 12.08 0.60
CA GLU A 59 7.98 13.45 0.46
C GLU A 59 9.51 13.49 0.40
N ALA A 60 10.22 12.57 1.05
CA ALA A 60 11.69 12.55 1.04
C ALA A 60 12.31 12.20 -0.33
N THR A 61 11.51 11.71 -1.29
CA THR A 61 11.95 11.38 -2.66
C THR A 61 11.45 12.34 -3.73
N ARG A 62 10.85 13.49 -3.35
CA ARG A 62 10.38 14.52 -4.28
C ARG A 62 11.39 15.65 -4.44
#